data_AF-A0A2E7ZQ67-F1
#
_entry.id   AF-A0A2E7ZQ67-F1
#
_cell.length_a   1.000
_cell.length_b   1.000
_cell.length_c   1.000
_cell.angle_alpha   90.00
_cell.angle_beta   90.00
_cell.angle_gamma   90.00
#
_symmetry.space_group_name_H-M   'P 1'
#
loop_
_entity.id
_entity.type
_entity.pdbx_description
1 polymer ?
#
loop_
_entity_poly.entity_id
_entity_poly.type
_entity_poly.pdbx_seq_one_letter_code
_entity_poly.pdbx_strand_id
1 'polypeptide(L)'
;MDLILSPQELEVARAHAQAVNEGRRTYDDPSTGFIVMTQVHHLRRGCCCGNVCRHCPFDWTEVSEERIEGLGQARRMRRLRLAQIERVLAEERR
;
A
#
# COMPACT_ATOMS: atom_id res chain seq x y z
N MET A 1 15.12 -13.57 -7.08
CA MET A 1 15.13 -12.16 -7.49
C MET A 1 14.88 -11.33 -6.24
N ASP A 2 15.94 -10.83 -5.65
CA ASP A 2 15.88 -10.09 -4.39
C ASP A 2 15.09 -8.79 -4.58
N LEU A 3 13.94 -8.71 -3.89
CA LEU A 3 13.04 -7.56 -3.90
C LEU A 3 13.65 -6.43 -3.05
N ILE A 4 14.57 -5.69 -3.65
CA ILE A 4 15.06 -4.42 -3.14
C ILE A 4 13.96 -3.37 -3.37
N LEU A 5 13.47 -2.80 -2.28
CA LEU A 5 12.59 -1.63 -2.32
C LEU A 5 13.45 -0.39 -2.63
N SER A 6 12.93 0.53 -3.44
CA SER A 6 13.54 1.85 -3.57
C SER A 6 13.43 2.63 -2.25
N PRO A 7 14.24 3.69 -2.04
CA PRO A 7 14.10 4.56 -0.88
C PRO A 7 12.67 5.12 -0.69
N GLN A 8 12.02 5.53 -1.79
CA GLN A 8 10.66 6.04 -1.78
C GLN A 8 9.64 4.95 -1.42
N GLU A 9 9.80 3.75 -1.98
CA GLU A 9 8.93 2.62 -1.66
C GLU A 9 9.06 2.20 -0.19
N LEU A 10 10.26 2.29 0.37
CA LEU A 10 10.53 2.00 1.77
C LEU A 10 9.89 3.03 2.70
N GLU A 11 9.89 4.31 2.33
CA GLU A 11 9.21 5.37 3.06
C GLU A 11 7.69 5.17 3.09
N VAL A 12 7.10 4.84 1.93
CA VAL A 12 5.68 4.50 1.81
C VAL A 12 5.34 3.27 2.68
N ALA A 13 6.19 2.24 2.66
CA ALA A 13 6.00 1.04 3.47
C ALA A 13 6.07 1.35 4.98
N ARG A 14 6.97 2.22 5.42
CA ARG A 14 7.05 2.68 6.82
C ARG A 14 5.82 3.48 7.25
N ALA A 15 5.38 4.44 6.44
CA ALA A 15 4.17 5.22 6.73
C ALA A 15 2.93 4.32 6.87
N HIS A 16 2.80 3.31 6.00
CA HIS A 16 1.76 2.29 6.11
C HIS A 16 1.90 1.46 7.39
N ALA A 17 3.09 0.93 7.66
CA ALA A 17 3.39 0.09 8.81
C ALA A 17 3.05 0.79 10.14
N GLN A 18 3.47 2.04 10.28
CA GLN A 18 3.15 2.88 11.43
C GLN A 18 1.63 3.04 11.60
N ALA A 19 0.92 3.42 10.52
CA ALA A 19 -0.52 3.59 10.57
C ALA A 19 -1.25 2.28 10.95
N VAL A 20 -0.79 1.13 10.45
CA VAL A 20 -1.33 -0.18 10.84
C VAL A 20 -1.09 -0.47 12.32
N ASN A 21 0.12 -0.23 12.83
CA ASN A 21 0.47 -0.47 14.23
C ASN A 21 -0.36 0.40 15.19
N GLU A 22 -0.68 1.62 14.78
CA GLU A 22 -1.56 2.55 15.51
C GLU A 22 -3.06 2.24 15.29
N GLY A 23 -3.41 1.20 14.54
CA GLY A 23 -4.80 0.84 14.23
C GLY A 23 -5.52 1.82 13.30
N ARG A 24 -4.78 2.73 12.64
CA ARG A 24 -5.33 3.67 11.67
C ARG A 24 -5.76 2.96 10.38
N ARG A 25 -6.86 3.46 9.81
CA ARG A 25 -7.44 2.94 8.56
C ARG A 25 -6.85 3.62 7.32
N THR A 26 -6.10 4.70 7.50
CA THR A 26 -5.50 5.49 6.43
C THR A 26 -4.15 6.02 6.86
N TYR A 27 -3.32 6.39 5.90
CA TYR A 27 -2.07 7.12 6.09
C TYR A 27 -1.88 8.13 4.96
N ASP A 28 -1.08 9.17 5.22
CA ASP A 28 -0.66 10.13 4.21
C ASP A 28 0.53 9.55 3.44
N ASP A 29 0.38 9.37 2.14
CA ASP A 29 1.40 8.83 1.25
C ASP A 29 2.52 9.86 1.06
N PRO A 30 3.72 9.64 1.62
CA PRO A 30 4.80 10.62 1.57
C PRO A 30 5.27 10.89 0.14
N SER A 31 5.06 9.95 -0.79
CA SER A 31 5.53 10.10 -2.16
C SER A 31 4.55 10.84 -3.06
N THR A 32 3.26 10.91 -2.72
CA THR A 32 2.24 11.53 -3.59
C THR A 32 1.36 12.56 -2.88
N GLY A 33 1.42 12.66 -1.56
CA GLY A 33 0.53 13.49 -0.74
C GLY A 33 -0.92 13.01 -0.69
N PHE A 34 -1.21 11.77 -1.10
CA PHE A 34 -2.57 11.23 -1.08
C PHE A 34 -2.89 10.55 0.25
N ILE A 35 -4.15 10.61 0.66
CA ILE A 35 -4.64 9.75 1.73
C ILE A 35 -4.88 8.36 1.13
N VAL A 36 -4.16 7.37 1.66
CA VAL A 36 -4.21 5.98 1.20
C VAL A 36 -4.80 5.09 2.29
N MET A 37 -5.69 4.17 1.90
CA MET A 37 -6.27 3.18 2.80
C MET A 37 -5.24 2.11 3.19
N THR A 38 -5.19 1.77 4.48
CA THR A 38 -4.31 0.71 4.98
C THR A 38 -4.86 -0.67 4.63
N GLN A 39 -4.04 -1.71 4.78
CA GLN A 39 -4.50 -3.09 4.64
C GLN A 39 -5.59 -3.42 5.67
N VAL A 40 -5.51 -2.85 6.88
CA VAL A 40 -6.49 -3.04 7.95
C VAL A 40 -7.86 -2.50 7.53
N HIS A 41 -7.90 -1.36 6.84
CA HIS A 41 -9.15 -0.85 6.28
C HIS A 41 -9.77 -1.86 5.31
N HIS A 42 -8.97 -2.39 4.38
CA HIS A 42 -9.45 -3.36 3.40
C HIS A 42 -9.89 -4.68 4.04
N LEU A 43 -9.12 -5.22 4.99
CA LEU A 43 -9.50 -6.42 5.73
C LEU A 43 -10.82 -6.24 6.49
N ARG A 44 -11.04 -5.08 7.12
CA ARG A 44 -12.31 -4.75 7.77
C ARG A 44 -13.48 -4.61 6.79
N ARG A 45 -13.22 -4.06 5.60
CA ARG A 45 -14.21 -3.94 4.53
C ARG A 45 -14.57 -5.30 3.91
N GLY A 46 -13.63 -6.24 3.89
CA GLY A 46 -13.81 -7.60 3.36
C GLY A 46 -13.72 -7.71 1.84
N CYS A 47 -13.44 -6.63 1.11
CA CYS A 47 -13.28 -6.68 -0.35
C CYS A 47 -12.33 -5.60 -0.91
N CYS A 48 -11.88 -5.80 -2.15
CA CYS A 48 -11.15 -4.76 -2.88
C CYS A 48 -12.06 -3.55 -3.11
N CYS A 49 -11.46 -2.36 -3.15
CA CYS A 49 -12.20 -1.10 -3.32
C CYS A 49 -12.22 -0.58 -4.76
N GLY A 50 -11.54 -1.25 -5.70
CA GLY A 50 -11.44 -0.81 -7.11
C GLY A 50 -10.55 0.41 -7.36
N ASN A 51 -9.91 1.00 -6.33
CA ASN A 51 -9.18 2.27 -6.46
C ASN A 51 -7.67 2.15 -6.68
N VAL A 52 -7.15 0.96 -7.01
CA VAL A 52 -5.71 0.70 -7.23
C VAL A 52 -4.85 1.08 -6.01
N CYS A 53 -5.30 0.68 -4.82
CA CYS A 53 -4.58 0.99 -3.59
C CYS A 53 -3.26 0.23 -3.51
N ARG A 54 -2.21 0.90 -3.02
CA ARG A 54 -0.84 0.37 -2.93
C ARG A 54 -0.72 -0.96 -2.21
N HIS A 55 -1.52 -1.14 -1.16
CA HIS A 55 -1.43 -2.25 -0.21
C HIS A 55 -2.74 -3.05 -0.15
N CYS A 56 -3.38 -3.26 -1.30
CA CYS A 56 -4.60 -4.05 -1.36
C CYS A 56 -4.31 -5.54 -1.05
N PRO A 57 -4.96 -6.13 -0.01
CA PRO A 57 -4.82 -7.54 0.34
C PRO A 57 -5.56 -8.48 -0.63
N PHE A 58 -6.44 -7.95 -1.47
CA PHE A 58 -7.32 -8.73 -2.36
C PHE A 58 -6.87 -8.68 -3.81
N ASP A 59 -5.56 -8.62 -4.07
CA ASP A 59 -5.00 -8.70 -5.43
C ASP A 59 -5.67 -7.84 -6.52
N TRP A 60 -6.20 -6.67 -6.13
CA TRP A 60 -6.93 -5.78 -7.04
C TRP A 60 -8.11 -6.45 -7.79
N THR A 61 -8.79 -7.42 -7.17
CA THR A 61 -9.90 -8.18 -7.80
C THR A 61 -11.03 -7.30 -8.37
N GLU A 62 -11.25 -6.11 -7.81
CA GLU A 62 -12.30 -5.17 -8.24
C GLU A 62 -11.77 -3.99 -9.05
N VAL A 63 -10.49 -4.01 -9.46
CA VAL A 63 -9.89 -2.96 -10.28
C VAL A 63 -10.08 -3.29 -11.76
N SER A 64 -10.67 -2.37 -12.52
CA SER A 64 -10.77 -2.51 -13.99
C SER A 64 -9.47 -2.12 -14.70
N GLU A 65 -9.28 -2.64 -15.91
CA GLU A 65 -8.15 -2.26 -16.78
C GLU A 65 -8.17 -0.76 -17.12
N GLU A 66 -9.33 -0.22 -17.49
CA GLU A 66 -9.53 1.22 -17.73
C GLU A 66 -9.06 2.06 -16.53
N ARG A 67 -9.34 1.59 -15.31
CA ARG A 67 -8.91 2.27 -14.09
C ARG A 67 -7.40 2.25 -13.92
N ILE A 68 -6.72 1.17 -14.30
CA ILE A 68 -5.25 1.06 -14.28
C ILE A 68 -4.64 2.00 -15.32
N GLU A 69 -5.18 2.00 -16.54
CA GLU A 69 -4.70 2.82 -17.65
C GLU A 69 -4.87 4.31 -17.36
N GLY A 70 -6.00 4.69 -16.76
CA GLY A 70 -6.32 6.06 -16.35
C GLY A 70 -5.50 6.60 -15.17
N LEU A 71 -4.65 5.78 -14.53
CA LEU A 71 -3.76 6.30 -13.48
C LEU A 71 -2.69 7.20 -14.09
N GLY A 72 -2.62 8.44 -13.60
CA GLY A 72 -1.48 9.32 -13.85
C GLY A 72 -0.18 8.77 -13.24
N GLN A 73 0.98 9.24 -13.73
CA GLN A 73 2.31 8.75 -13.32
C GLN A 73 2.50 8.74 -11.80
N ALA A 74 1.99 9.75 -11.08
CA ALA A 74 2.06 9.84 -9.63
C ALA A 74 1.44 8.63 -8.89
N ARG A 75 0.40 7.99 -9.47
CA ARG A 75 -0.25 6.80 -8.90
C ARG A 75 0.29 5.47 -9.43
N ARG A 76 1.09 5.49 -10.50
CA ARG A 76 1.68 4.29 -11.14
C ARG A 76 2.89 3.73 -10.39
N MET A 77 3.05 4.03 -9.11
CA MET A 77 4.06 3.34 -8.32
C MET A 77 3.73 1.85 -8.21
N ARG A 78 4.78 1.04 -8.12
CA ARG A 78 4.67 -0.42 -8.07
C ARG A 78 3.73 -0.81 -6.93
N ARG A 79 2.85 -1.79 -7.16
CA ARG A 79 2.05 -2.40 -6.09
C ARG A 79 3.01 -2.95 -5.04
N LEU A 80 3.04 -2.34 -3.87
CA LEU A 80 3.85 -2.81 -2.76
C LEU A 80 3.14 -4.02 -2.16
N ARG A 81 3.76 -5.20 -2.28
CA ARG A 81 3.21 -6.44 -1.76
C ARG A 81 3.18 -6.38 -0.23
N LEU A 82 2.15 -6.95 0.39
CA LEU A 82 2.05 -7.02 1.85
C LEU A 82 3.28 -7.66 2.50
N ALA A 83 3.87 -8.66 1.85
CA ALA A 83 5.14 -9.27 2.29
C ALA A 83 6.28 -8.26 2.51
N GLN A 84 6.29 -7.14 1.78
CA GLN A 84 7.30 -6.09 1.95
C GLN A 84 7.05 -5.27 3.23
N ILE A 85 5.78 -5.07 3.61
CA ILE A 85 5.39 -4.45 4.89
C ILE A 85 5.76 -5.38 6.04
N GLU A 86 5.46 -6.67 5.93
CA GLU A 86 5.81 -7.66 6.96
C GLU A 86 7.30 -7.68 7.25
N ARG A 87 8.15 -7.52 6.22
CA ARG A 87 9.60 -7.38 6.37
C ARG A 87 9.98 -6.12 7.16
N VAL A 88 9.43 -4.95 6.81
CA VAL A 88 9.68 -3.69 7.55
C VAL A 88 9.22 -3.80 9.01
N LEU A 89 8.02 -4.33 9.22
CA LEU A 89 7.49 -4.57 10.56
C LEU A 89 8.35 -5.57 11.36
N ALA A 90 8.97 -6.54 10.71
CA ALA A 90 9.89 -7.48 11.36
C ALA A 90 11.25 -6.83 11.71
N GLU A 91 11.71 -5.86 10.92
CA GLU A 91 12.93 -5.09 11.17
C GLU A 91 12.77 -4.11 12.34
N GLU A 92 11.59 -3.48 12.50
CA GLU A 92 11.32 -2.52 13.60
C GLU A 92 11.07 -3.18 14.97
N ARG A 93 10.78 -4.48 15.01
CA ARG A 93 10.61 -5.24 16.26
C ARG A 93 11.93 -5.79 16.85
N ARG A 94 13.07 -5.42 16.27
CA ARG A 94 14.41 -5.77 16.75
C ARG A 94 15.08 -4.57 17.39
#